data_AF-A0A2V9VHV5-F1
#
_entry.id   AF-A0A2V9VHV5-F1
#
_cell.length_a   1.000
_cell.length_b   1.000
_cell.length_c   1.000
_cell.angle_alpha   90.00
_cell.angle_beta   90.00
_cell.angle_gamma   90.00
#
_symmetry.space_group_name_H-M   'P 1'
#
loop_
_entity.id
_entity.type
_entity.pdbx_description
1 polymer ?
#
loop_
_entity_poly.entity_id
_entity_poly.type
_entity_poly.pdbx_seq_one_letter_code
_entity_poly.pdbx_strand_id
1 'polypeptide(L)'
;MAEPSYEELKARLQDLEKQVETKKRSGAMEFKVSEKGGVSVYGLGRFPVTLYYEQWTRLLDASENLRQFLEENKAKLKLKGQ
;
A
#
# COMPACT_ATOMS: atom_id res chain seq x y z
N MET A 1 27.01 10.73 22.79
CA MET A 1 25.63 11.14 22.44
C MET A 1 24.76 10.77 23.63
N ALA A 2 24.06 11.73 24.22
CA ALA A 2 23.18 11.45 25.36
C ALA A 2 22.00 10.59 24.89
N GLU A 3 21.76 9.47 25.56
CA GLU A 3 20.57 8.67 25.30
C GLU A 3 19.33 9.49 25.65
N PRO A 4 18.31 9.55 24.77
CA PRO A 4 17.10 10.30 25.04
C PRO A 4 16.42 9.80 26.31
N SER A 5 15.81 10.70 27.07
CA SER A 5 15.06 10.35 28.27
C SER A 5 13.87 9.44 27.91
N TYR A 6 13.44 8.62 28.87
CA TYR A 6 12.26 7.75 28.70
C TYR A 6 11.01 8.52 28.22
N GLU A 7 10.83 9.74 28.72
CA GLU A 7 9.70 10.60 28.33
C GLU A 7 9.83 11.11 26.89
N GLU A 8 11.04 11.43 26.45
CA GLU A 8 11.31 11.86 25.08
C GLU A 8 11.11 10.71 24.09
N LEU A 9 11.52 9.49 24.47
CA LEU A 9 11.27 8.28 23.68
C LEU A 9 9.78 8.00 23.56
N LYS A 10 9.03 8.10 24.65
CA LYS A 10 7.57 7.88 24.67
C LYS A 10 6.82 8.93 23.84
N ALA A 11 7.22 10.20 23.95
CA ALA A 11 6.63 11.29 23.16
C ALA A 11 6.87 11.09 21.65
N ARG A 12 8.10 10.71 21.27
CA ARG A 12 8.42 10.36 19.88
C ARG A 12 7.62 9.16 19.38
N LEU A 13 7.43 8.14 20.23
CA LEU A 13 6.65 6.95 19.86
C LEU A 13 5.20 7.32 19.55
N GLN A 14 4.56 8.14 20.40
CA GLN A 14 3.19 8.62 20.18
C GLN A 14 3.07 9.49 18.92
N ASP A 15 4.07 10.33 18.64
CA ASP A 15 4.06 11.16 17.43
C ASP A 15 4.21 10.30 16.16
N LEU A 16 5.13 9.33 16.17
CA LEU A 16 5.29 8.37 15.08
C LEU A 16 4.01 7.54 14.87
N GLU A 17 3.37 7.06 15.93
CA GLU A 17 2.10 6.34 15.85
C GLU A 17 1.01 7.18 15.19
N LYS A 18 0.86 8.46 15.59
CA LYS A 18 -0.09 9.41 14.97
C LYS A 18 0.22 9.68 13.50
N GLN A 19 1.49 9.85 13.13
CA GLN A 19 1.88 10.06 11.73
C GLN A 19 1.60 8.82 10.86
N VAL A 20 1.90 7.63 11.38
CA VAL A 20 1.60 6.35 10.70
C VAL A 20 0.10 6.15 10.57
N GLU A 21 -0.67 6.49 11.60
CA GLU A 21 -2.13 6.38 11.57
C GLU A 21 -2.76 7.36 10.57
N THR A 22 -2.23 8.58 10.47
CA THR A 22 -2.69 9.60 9.52
C THR A 22 -2.36 9.20 8.08
N LYS A 23 -1.16 8.65 7.82
CA LYS A 23 -0.81 8.08 6.51
C LYS A 23 -1.73 6.91 6.11
N LYS A 24 -2.04 6.01 7.06
CA LYS A 24 -2.95 4.88 6.84
C LYS A 24 -4.39 5.31 6.50
N ARG A 25 -4.85 6.46 7.01
CA ARG A 25 -6.21 6.99 6.79
C ARG A 25 -6.39 7.72 5.45
N SER A 26 -5.30 8.13 4.80
CA SER A 26 -5.39 8.94 3.58
C SER A 26 -5.93 8.20 2.35
N GLY A 27 -6.02 6.86 2.37
CA GLY A 27 -6.41 6.06 1.19
C GLY A 27 -5.43 6.18 0.02
N ALA A 28 -4.32 6.91 0.19
CA ALA A 28 -3.31 7.10 -0.84
C ALA A 28 -2.53 5.79 -1.04
N MET A 29 -2.31 5.45 -2.30
CA MET A 29 -1.44 4.32 -2.65
C MET A 29 0.01 4.69 -2.35
N GLU A 30 0.72 3.79 -1.66
CA GLU A 30 2.16 3.94 -1.37
C GLU A 30 2.92 2.79 -2.03
N PHE A 31 4.08 3.09 -2.61
CA PHE A 31 4.93 2.13 -3.31
C PHE A 31 6.24 1.97 -2.54
N LYS A 32 6.65 0.72 -2.28
CA LYS A 32 7.95 0.41 -1.66
C LYS A 32 8.68 -0.68 -2.41
N VAL A 33 9.99 -0.50 -2.59
CA VAL A 33 10.89 -1.56 -3.09
C VAL A 33 11.39 -2.35 -1.89
N SER A 34 11.25 -3.67 -1.95
CA SER A 34 11.78 -4.59 -0.95
C SER A 34 13.25 -4.91 -1.21
N GLU A 35 13.98 -5.32 -0.17
CA GLU A 35 15.38 -5.79 -0.27
C GLU A 35 15.52 -7.01 -1.20
N LYS A 36 14.44 -7.77 -1.40
CA LYS A 36 14.39 -8.92 -2.31
C LYS A 36 14.11 -8.53 -3.77
N GLY A 37 13.96 -7.24 -4.09
CA GLY A 37 13.75 -6.73 -5.45
C GLY A 37 12.30 -6.68 -5.93
N GLY A 38 11.31 -7.00 -5.08
CA GLY A 38 9.89 -6.83 -5.38
C GLY A 38 9.38 -5.42 -5.06
N VAL A 39 8.40 -4.94 -5.81
CA VAL A 39 7.69 -3.67 -5.54
C VAL A 39 6.33 -3.97 -4.92
N SER A 40 6.10 -3.41 -3.73
CA SER A 40 4.88 -3.55 -2.94
C SER A 40 4.01 -2.29 -3.05
N VAL A 41 2.71 -2.47 -3.33
CA VAL A 41 1.68 -1.42 -3.34
C VAL A 41 0.82 -1.56 -2.10
N TYR A 42 0.77 -0.49 -1.31
CA TYR A 42 -0.08 -0.35 -0.12
C TYR A 42 -1.31 0.50 -0.44
N GLY A 43 -2.32 0.48 0.45
CA GLY A 43 -3.52 1.32 0.33
C GLY A 43 -4.71 0.67 -0.38
N LEU A 44 -4.52 -0.48 -1.05
CA LEU A 44 -5.60 -1.23 -1.71
C LEU A 44 -6.41 -2.13 -0.76
N GLY A 45 -5.82 -2.57 0.35
CA GLY A 45 -6.43 -3.52 1.28
C GLY A 45 -5.61 -3.74 2.56
N ARG A 46 -5.92 -4.81 3.29
CA ARG A 46 -5.21 -5.16 4.54
C ARG A 46 -3.74 -5.53 4.30
N PHE A 47 -3.45 -6.15 3.16
CA PHE A 47 -2.12 -6.61 2.79
C PHE A 47 -1.64 -5.88 1.54
N PRO A 48 -0.33 -5.58 1.44
CA PRO A 48 0.24 -5.02 0.23
C PRO A 48 0.26 -6.06 -0.89
N VAL A 49 0.11 -5.60 -2.13
CA VAL A 49 0.34 -6.43 -3.32
C VAL A 49 1.79 -6.26 -3.73
N THR A 50 2.55 -7.36 -3.73
CA THR A 50 3.97 -7.33 -4.11
C THR A 50 4.18 -8.13 -5.39
N LEU A 51 4.73 -7.50 -6.42
CA LEU A 51 5.14 -8.15 -7.66
C LEU A 51 6.58 -7.73 -8.01
N TYR A 52 7.28 -8.57 -8.76
CA TYR A 52 8.58 -8.22 -9.34
C TYR A 52 8.43 -7.32 -10.56
N TYR A 53 9.52 -6.67 -10.98
CA TYR A 53 9.52 -5.70 -12.06
C TYR A 53 8.86 -6.19 -13.35
N GLU A 54 9.23 -7.39 -13.82
CA GLU A 54 8.68 -7.97 -15.05
C GLU A 54 7.18 -8.24 -14.94
N GLN A 55 6.72 -8.69 -13.77
CA GLN A 55 5.31 -8.94 -13.50
C GLN A 55 4.49 -7.64 -13.50
N TRP A 56 5.02 -6.57 -12.90
CA TRP A 56 4.41 -5.24 -12.97
C TRP A 56 4.32 -4.75 -14.40
N THR A 57 5.42 -4.80 -15.14
CA THR A 57 5.46 -4.34 -16.54
C THR A 57 4.42 -5.08 -17.37
N ARG A 58 4.39 -6.41 -17.31
CA ARG A 58 3.41 -7.22 -18.04
C ARG A 58 1.96 -6.94 -17.63
N LEU A 59 1.70 -6.71 -16.34
CA LEU A 59 0.37 -6.37 -15.84
C LEU A 59 -0.07 -4.97 -16.33
N LEU A 60 0.84 -4.01 -16.31
CA LEU A 60 0.59 -2.64 -16.77
C LEU A 60 0.38 -2.58 -18.28
N ASP A 61 1.15 -3.35 -19.06
CA ASP A 61 0.94 -3.49 -20.51
C ASP A 61 -0.44 -4.08 -20.84
N ALA A 62 -0.97 -4.93 -19.96
CA ALA A 62 -2.29 -5.54 -20.08
C ALA A 62 -3.41 -4.70 -19.42
N SER A 63 -3.15 -3.46 -18.99
CA SER A 63 -4.09 -2.69 -18.16
C SER A 63 -5.44 -2.45 -18.84
N GLU A 64 -5.46 -2.16 -20.14
CA GLU A 64 -6.69 -1.90 -20.88
C GLU A 64 -7.56 -3.16 -20.97
N ASN A 65 -6.96 -4.31 -21.29
CA ASN A 65 -7.65 -5.60 -21.31
C ASN A 65 -8.21 -5.96 -19.92
N LEU A 66 -7.44 -5.68 -18.86
CA LEU A 66 -7.89 -5.89 -17.48
C LEU A 66 -9.09 -4.99 -17.14
N ARG A 67 -9.07 -3.71 -17.54
CA ARG A 67 -10.18 -2.79 -17.33
C ARG A 67 -11.45 -3.26 -18.04
N GLN A 68 -11.33 -3.69 -19.30
CA GLN A 68 -12.45 -4.24 -20.06
C GLN A 68 -13.05 -5.48 -19.37
N PHE A 69 -12.20 -6.43 -18.97
CA PHE A 69 -12.62 -7.64 -18.29
C PHE A 69 -13.37 -7.37 -16.97
N LEU A 70 -12.93 -6.36 -16.21
CA LEU A 70 -13.59 -5.93 -14.98
C LEU A 70 -14.98 -5.36 -15.24
N GLU A 71 -15.16 -4.51 -16.26
CA GLU A 71 -16.46 -3.95 -16.59
C GLU A 71 -17.43 -5.02 -17.12
N GLU A 72 -16.97 -5.93 -17.99
CA GLU A 72 -17.78 -7.05 -18.50
C GLU A 72 -18.28 -7.97 -17.38
N ASN A 73 -17.51 -8.10 -16.30
CA ASN A 73 -17.83 -8.98 -15.17
C ASN A 73 -18.35 -8.22 -13.95
N LYS A 74 -18.61 -6.92 -14.04
CA LYS A 74 -18.98 -6.05 -12.91
C LYS A 74 -20.11 -6.59 -12.05
N ALA A 75 -21.13 -7.19 -12.66
CA ALA A 75 -22.26 -7.79 -11.95
C ALA A 75 -21.88 -8.97 -11.01
N LYS A 76 -20.72 -9.60 -11.23
CA LYS A 76 -20.20 -10.71 -10.41
C LYS A 76 -19.21 -10.23 -9.34
N LEU A 77 -18.77 -8.98 -9.40
CA LEU A 77 -17.72 -8.44 -8.54
C LEU A 77 -18.34 -7.69 -7.35
N LYS A 78 -17.68 -7.77 -6.19
CA LYS A 78 -18.08 -7.01 -5.00
C LYS A 78 -17.39 -5.65 -4.99
N LEU A 79 -18.17 -4.59 -4.83
CA LEU A 79 -17.68 -3.24 -4.63
C LEU A 79 -17.53 -2.98 -3.13
N LYS A 80 -16.36 -2.51 -2.70
CA LYS A 80 -16.11 -2.23 -1.29
C LYS A 80 -17.03 -1.10 -0.81
N GLY A 81 -17.97 -1.41 0.07
CA GLY A 81 -18.97 -0.47 0.59
C GLY A 81 -20.39 -0.68 0.04
N GLN A 82 -20.58 -1.65 -0.86
CA GLN A 82 -21.87 -2.21 -1.25
C GLN A 82 -22.06 -3.61 -0.67
#